data_AF-A0A3A6PL21-F1
#
_entry.id   AF-A0A3A6PL21-F1
#
_cell.length_a   1.000
_cell.length_b   1.000
_cell.length_c   1.000
_cell.angle_alpha   90.00
_cell.angle_beta   90.00
_cell.angle_gamma   90.00
#
_symmetry.space_group_name_H-M   'P 1'
#
loop_
_entity.id
_entity.type
_entity.pdbx_description
1 polymer ?
#
loop_
_entity_poly.entity_id
_entity_poly.type
_entity_poly.pdbx_seq_one_letter_code
_entity_poly.pdbx_strand_id
1 'polypeptide(L)' 'MISVEVENEEGAVTVARIVAPNGETVVESDVTGVATITHTATENGVYTVDIRPARRGYYHIDIE' A
#
# COMPACT_ATOMS: atom_id res chain seq x y z
N MET A 1 9.92 -10.30 -3.65
CA MET A 1 8.49 -9.99 -3.83
C MET A 1 8.15 -8.96 -2.77
N ILE A 2 7.28 -8.00 -3.07
CA ILE A 2 6.79 -7.02 -2.10
C ILE A 2 5.32 -7.35 -1.89
N SER A 3 4.93 -7.67 -0.66
CA SER A 3 3.55 -7.84 -0.23
C SER A 3 3.26 -6.80 0.84
N VAL A 4 2.18 -6.04 0.67
CA VAL A 4 1.74 -5.04 1.65
C VAL A 4 0.32 -5.37 2.04
N GLU A 5 0.10 -5.67 3.31
CA GLU A 5 -1.23 -5.75 3.88
C GLU A 5 -1.53 -4.45 4.64
N VAL A 6 -2.71 -3.90 4.40
CA VAL A 6 -3.21 -2.70 5.06
C VAL A 6 -4.57 -3.00 5.65
N GLU A 7 -4.66 -2.89 6.96
CA GLU A 7 -5.93 -2.95 7.69
C GLU A 7 -6.30 -1.54 8.18
N ASN A 8 -7.50 -1.11 7.84
CA ASN A 8 -8.13 0.11 8.35
C ASN A 8 -9.22 -0.28 9.35
N GLU A 9 -8.90 -0.14 10.63
CA GLU A 9 -9.80 -0.50 11.74
C GLU A 9 -11.08 0.36 11.79
N GLU A 10 -11.07 1.54 11.16
CA GLU A 10 -12.21 2.46 11.17
C GLU A 10 -13.12 2.33 9.93
N GLY A 11 -12.81 1.44 8.99
CA GLY A 11 -13.63 1.20 7.79
C GLY A 11 -13.76 2.39 6.84
N ALA A 12 -12.76 3.29 6.83
CA ALA A 12 -12.69 4.39 5.86
C ALA A 12 -12.06 3.92 4.55
N VAL A 13 -12.50 4.44 3.40
CA VAL A 13 -11.75 4.26 2.16
C VAL A 13 -10.38 4.92 2.31
N THR A 14 -9.31 4.18 2.07
CA THR A 14 -7.92 4.65 2.03
C THR A 14 -7.27 4.08 0.79
N VAL A 15 -6.32 4.78 0.19
CA VAL A 15 -5.60 4.24 -0.97
C VAL A 15 -4.24 3.70 -0.51
N ALA A 16 -3.94 2.45 -0.86
CA ALA A 16 -2.63 1.86 -0.69
C ALA A 16 -1.98 1.68 -2.07
N ARG A 17 -0.71 2.06 -2.20
CA ARG A 17 0.03 1.89 -3.46
C ARG A 17 1.51 1.60 -3.25
N ILE A 18 2.08 0.87 -4.20
CA ILE A 18 3.52 0.61 -4.30
C ILE A 18 4.07 1.48 -5.43
N VAL A 19 5.08 2.27 -5.13
CA VAL A 19 5.78 3.15 -6.06
C VAL A 19 7.18 2.59 -6.30
N ALA A 20 7.53 2.38 -7.57
CA ALA A 20 8.83 1.89 -8.01
C ALA A 20 9.94 2.94 -7.80
N PRO A 21 11.23 2.53 -7.81
CA PRO A 21 12.37 3.44 -7.70
C PRO A 21 12.37 4.60 -8.71
N ASN A 22 11.83 4.38 -9.90
CA ASN A 22 11.67 5.40 -10.94
C ASN A 22 10.52 6.42 -10.66
N GLY A 23 9.73 6.23 -9.60
CA GLY A 23 8.59 7.07 -9.22
C GLY A 23 7.24 6.63 -9.79
N GLU A 24 7.18 5.57 -10.57
CA GLU A 24 5.95 5.02 -11.16
C GLU A 24 5.13 4.25 -10.11
N THR A 25 3.81 4.48 -10.07
CA THR A 25 2.90 3.61 -9.31
C THR A 25 2.73 2.28 -10.04
N VAL A 26 3.21 1.19 -9.45
CA VAL A 26 3.14 -0.15 -10.06
C VAL A 26 1.95 -0.97 -9.57
N VAL A 27 1.39 -0.63 -8.41
CA VAL A 27 0.17 -1.23 -7.84
C VAL A 27 -0.58 -0.19 -7.03
N GLU A 28 -1.90 -0.16 -7.12
CA GLU A 28 -2.78 0.70 -6.33
C GLU A 28 -4.08 -0.03 -6.00
N SER A 29 -4.62 0.17 -4.79
CA SER A 29 -5.90 -0.39 -4.38
C SER A 29 -6.59 0.45 -3.31
N ASP A 30 -7.92 0.41 -3.31
CA ASP A 30 -8.75 0.95 -2.22
C ASP A 30 -8.82 -0.04 -1.05
N VAL A 31 -8.69 0.49 0.16
CA VAL A 31 -8.76 -0.23 1.43
C VAL A 31 -10.04 0.20 2.14
N THR A 32 -11.02 -0.70 2.23
CA THR A 32 -12.30 -0.46 2.95
C THR A 32 -12.38 -1.18 4.29
N GLY A 33 -11.47 -2.14 4.52
CA GLY A 33 -11.31 -2.88 5.77
C GLY A 33 -9.92 -3.50 5.80
N VAL A 34 -9.69 -4.54 5.00
CA VAL A 34 -8.35 -5.12 4.77
C VAL A 34 -8.09 -5.18 3.28
N ALA A 35 -6.87 -4.84 2.86
CA ALA A 35 -6.42 -5.02 1.49
C ALA A 35 -4.98 -5.51 1.46
N THR A 36 -4.69 -6.45 0.57
CA THR A 36 -3.33 -6.91 0.28
C THR A 36 -2.97 -6.52 -1.15
N ILE A 37 -1.88 -5.78 -1.32
CA ILE A 37 -1.32 -5.43 -2.63
C ILE A 37 0.05 -6.08 -2.79
N THR A 38 0.32 -6.64 -3.97
CA THR A 38 1.55 -7.39 -4.22
C THR A 38 2.23 -6.94 -5.51
N HIS A 39 3.56 -6.86 -5.48
CA HIS A 39 4.39 -6.53 -6.63
C HIS A 39 5.66 -7.38 -6.66
N THR A 40 5.99 -7.94 -7.82
CA THR A 40 7.30 -8.56 -8.04
C THR A 40 8.27 -7.47 -8.50
N ALA A 41 9.28 -7.17 -7.69
CA ALA A 41 10.30 -6.19 -8.03
C ALA A 41 11.00 -6.56 -9.35
N THR A 42 10.89 -5.67 -10.34
CA THR A 42 11.47 -5.81 -11.68
C THR A 42 12.79 -5.04 -11.85
N GLU A 43 13.06 -4.10 -10.95
CA GLU A 43 14.28 -3.29 -10.93
C GLU A 43 14.86 -3.19 -9.52
N ASN A 44 16.16 -2.90 -9.43
CA ASN A 44 16.83 -2.69 -8.15
C ASN A 44 16.61 -1.25 -7.69
N GLY A 45 16.26 -1.08 -6.42
CA GLY A 45 16.16 0.24 -5.80
C GLY A 45 15.20 0.26 -4.61
N VAL A 46 14.89 1.46 -4.14
CA VAL A 46 13.94 1.67 -3.05
C VAL A 46 12.54 1.75 -3.62
N TYR A 47 11.69 0.81 -3.24
CA TYR A 47 10.26 0.90 -3.44
C TYR A 47 9.62 1.65 -2.27
N THR A 48 8.64 2.49 -2.56
CA THR A 48 7.89 3.24 -1.54
C THR A 48 6.49 2.69 -1.42
N VAL A 49 6.07 2.38 -0.20
CA VAL A 49 4.67 2.12 0.13
C VAL A 49 4.04 3.44 0.55
N ASP A 50 3.04 3.90 -0.19
CA ASP A 50 2.30 5.14 0.10
C ASP A 50 0.87 4.80 0.50
N ILE A 51 0.51 5.14 1.73
CA ILE A 51 -0.83 4.96 2.30
C ILE A 51 -1.47 6.34 2.44
N ARG A 52 -2.56 6.58 1.72
CA ARG A 52 -3.26 7.86 1.65
C ARG A 52 -4.61 7.79 2.34
N PRO A 53 -4.67 8.11 3.64
CA PRO A 53 -5.90 8.03 4.41
C PRO A 53 -6.90 9.11 3.96
N ALA A 54 -8.16 8.74 3.72
CA ALA A 54 -9.21 9.73 3.41
C ALA A 54 -9.68 10.51 4.66
N ARG A 55 -9.47 9.94 5.86
CA ARG A 55 -9.73 10.58 7.15
C ARG A 55 -8.69 10.11 8.17
N ARG A 56 -8.55 10.83 9.27
CA ARG A 56 -7.74 10.33 10.40
C ARG A 56 -8.32 9.00 10.89
N GLY A 57 -7.44 8.06 11.21
CA GLY A 57 -7.79 6.76 11.76
C GLY A 57 -6.53 5.97 12.13
N TYR A 58 -6.75 4.78 12.67
CA TYR A 58 -5.70 3.81 13.00
C TYR A 58 -5.56 2.78 11.89
N TYR A 59 -4.31 2.40 11.61
CA TYR A 59 -3.96 1.50 10.53
C TYR A 59 -2.92 0.50 11.01
N HIS A 60 -3.13 -0.77 10.65
CA HIS A 60 -2.08 -1.79 10.72
C HIS A 60 -1.49 -1.97 9.32
N ILE A 61 -0.16 -1.98 9.22
CA ILE A 61 0.55 -2.16 7.96
C ILE A 61 1.61 -3.23 8.16
N ASP A 62 1.50 -4.31 7.40
CA ASP A 62 2.49 -5.38 7.32
C ASP A 62 3.15 -5.38 5.93
N ILE A 63 4.47 -5.60 5.89
CA ILE A 63 5.28 -5.58 4.66
C ILE A 63 6.22 -6.79 4.67
N GLU A 64 6.11 -7.63 3.64
CA GLU A 64 6.94 -8.82 3.39
C GLU A 64 7.67 -8.77 2.04
#